data_AF-Q5F7P4-F1
#
_entry.id   AF-Q5F7P4-F1
#
_cell.length_a   1.000
_cell.length_b   1.000
_cell.length_c   1.000
_cell.angle_alpha   90.00
_cell.angle_beta   90.00
_cell.angle_gamma   90.00
#
_symmetry.space_group_name_H-M   'P 1'
#
loop_
_entity.id
_entity.type
_entity.pdbx_description
1 polymer ?
#
loop_
_entity_poly.entity_id
_entity_poly.type
_entity_poly.pdbx_seq_one_letter_code
_entity_poly.pdbx_strand_id
1 'polypeptide(L)'
;MSLILSVKDESNFKPCPAGSHHATCIRIIDLGTQLVEYQNEQKRQHKILVQWEIDPEGDPEMLMPDGRPYLISRRYTASLHSKSQLATDLKSWRGRDFTPEERDNFDLRNILGKPCLLSIAHQESSDGKTTYANISAISNKMKSYTPKHPDNAVFAFDLSDPDWANYGLLNEKLREQIAKSPEYAEAVNGRQPPAPPQKQAQAAEGRPEHPQGNAAPAEDIEDDIPFN
;
A
#
# COMPACT_ATOMS: atom_id res chain seq x y z
N MET A 1 -14.96 -13.18 -40.05
CA MET A 1 -15.09 -12.64 -38.68
C MET A 1 -15.17 -13.82 -37.72
N SER A 2 -14.32 -13.84 -36.69
CA SER A 2 -14.37 -14.86 -35.62
C SER A 2 -15.38 -14.41 -34.56
N LEU A 3 -16.26 -15.33 -34.16
CA LEU A 3 -17.24 -15.19 -33.07
C LEU A 3 -16.76 -15.93 -31.81
N ILE A 4 -15.46 -16.18 -31.68
CA ILE A 4 -14.91 -16.88 -30.53
C ILE A 4 -14.74 -15.88 -29.38
N LEU A 5 -15.61 -16.00 -28.39
CA LEU A 5 -15.48 -15.39 -27.07
C LEU A 5 -14.76 -16.40 -26.17
N SER A 6 -13.61 -16.02 -25.62
CA SER A 6 -13.00 -16.74 -24.50
C SER A 6 -13.32 -16.04 -23.19
N VAL A 7 -13.72 -16.81 -22.17
CA VAL A 7 -13.73 -16.34 -20.79
C VAL A 7 -12.29 -16.02 -20.43
N LYS A 8 -12.00 -14.78 -20.03
CA LYS A 8 -10.73 -14.47 -19.39
C LYS A 8 -10.74 -15.23 -18.07
N ASP A 9 -9.79 -16.15 -17.90
CA ASP A 9 -9.56 -16.81 -16.61
C ASP A 9 -9.61 -15.75 -15.51
N GLU A 10 -10.49 -15.96 -14.53
CA GLU A 10 -10.46 -15.21 -13.29
C GLU A 10 -9.02 -15.20 -12.82
N SER A 11 -8.39 -14.03 -12.79
CA SER A 11 -7.00 -13.92 -12.39
C SER A 11 -6.88 -14.59 -11.01
N ASN A 12 -6.18 -15.72 -10.94
CA ASN A 12 -5.88 -16.47 -9.71
C ASN A 12 -5.00 -15.61 -8.79
N PHE A 13 -5.58 -14.54 -8.26
CA PHE A 13 -4.96 -13.66 -7.31
C PHE A 13 -4.89 -14.40 -5.99
N LYS A 14 -3.67 -14.84 -5.63
CA LYS A 14 -3.41 -15.38 -4.31
C LYS A 14 -3.23 -14.21 -3.34
N PRO A 15 -4.18 -13.93 -2.43
CA PRO A 15 -3.99 -12.90 -1.42
C PRO A 15 -2.82 -13.26 -0.51
N CYS A 16 -2.19 -12.26 0.11
CA CYS A 16 -1.23 -12.50 1.19
C CYS A 16 -1.89 -13.39 2.26
N PRO A 17 -1.24 -14.46 2.74
CA PRO A 17 -1.81 -15.33 3.77
C PRO A 17 -2.26 -14.53 5.00
N ALA A 18 -3.45 -14.85 5.52
CA ALA A 18 -3.93 -14.25 6.77
C ALA A 18 -3.02 -14.67 7.94
N GLY A 19 -2.97 -13.86 9.00
CA GLY A 19 -2.14 -14.12 10.18
C GLY A 19 -1.14 -12.99 10.46
N SER A 20 -0.17 -13.29 11.33
CA SER A 20 0.83 -12.33 11.78
C SER A 20 2.16 -12.58 11.09
N HIS A 21 2.66 -11.57 10.37
CA HIS A 21 3.86 -11.70 9.54
C HIS A 21 4.82 -10.54 9.81
N HIS A 22 6.12 -10.83 9.91
CA HIS A 22 7.10 -9.77 9.90
C HIS A 22 7.18 -9.16 8.50
N ALA A 23 7.36 -7.84 8.45
CA ALA A 23 7.43 -7.11 7.19
C ALA A 23 8.35 -5.91 7.30
N THR A 24 8.84 -5.42 6.17
CA THR A 24 9.64 -4.19 6.08
C THR A 24 8.89 -3.16 5.24
N CYS A 25 8.78 -1.92 5.72
CA CYS A 25 8.23 -0.83 4.92
C CYS A 25 9.21 -0.48 3.79
N ILE A 26 8.81 -0.77 2.56
CA ILE A 26 9.67 -0.58 1.38
C ILE A 26 9.29 0.67 0.60
N ARG A 27 8.04 1.14 0.67
CA ARG A 27 7.62 2.34 -0.08
C ARG A 27 6.67 3.21 0.69
N ILE A 28 6.85 4.51 0.51
CA ILE A 28 5.93 5.56 0.94
C ILE A 28 5.68 6.43 -0.29
N ILE A 29 4.47 6.38 -0.80
CA ILE A 29 4.09 7.05 -2.05
C ILE A 29 3.07 8.12 -1.72
N ASP A 30 3.44 9.37 -1.99
CA ASP A 30 2.50 10.47 -2.00
C ASP A 30 1.56 10.33 -3.21
N LEU A 31 0.26 10.22 -2.92
CA LEU A 31 -0.77 10.16 -3.95
C LEU A 31 -1.37 11.54 -4.23
N GLY A 32 -1.00 12.57 -3.46
CA GLY A 32 -1.56 13.91 -3.55
C GLY A 32 -3.01 13.99 -3.07
N THR A 33 -3.65 15.11 -3.35
CA THR A 33 -5.05 15.34 -3.02
C THR A 33 -5.96 14.54 -3.96
N GLN A 34 -6.69 13.60 -3.39
CA GLN A 34 -7.59 12.69 -4.09
C GLN A 34 -9.04 13.00 -3.76
N LEU A 35 -9.94 12.78 -4.73
CA LEU A 35 -11.38 12.82 -4.52
C LEU A 35 -11.82 11.49 -3.90
N VAL A 36 -12.38 11.56 -2.69
CA VAL A 36 -12.94 10.41 -1.96
C VAL A 36 -14.43 10.63 -1.84
N GLU A 37 -15.21 9.65 -2.26
CA GLU A 37 -16.66 9.66 -2.09
C GLU A 37 -17.02 8.80 -0.87
N TYR A 38 -17.79 9.39 0.05
CA TYR A 38 -18.29 8.72 1.24
C TYR A 38 -19.72 9.18 1.49
N GLN A 39 -20.67 8.23 1.57
CA GLN A 39 -22.09 8.54 1.79
C GLN A 39 -22.67 9.61 0.83
N ASN A 40 -22.31 9.54 -0.46
CA ASN A 40 -22.65 10.53 -1.50
C ASN A 40 -22.05 11.94 -1.30
N GLU A 41 -21.19 12.13 -0.30
CA GLU A 41 -20.38 13.34 -0.15
C GLU A 41 -19.01 13.14 -0.77
N GLN A 42 -18.59 14.11 -1.59
CA GLN A 42 -17.25 14.14 -2.13
C GLN A 42 -16.34 15.01 -1.25
N LYS A 43 -15.25 14.42 -0.78
CA LYS A 43 -14.23 15.09 0.03
C LYS A 43 -12.89 15.02 -0.68
N ARG A 44 -12.16 16.13 -0.67
CA ARG A 44 -10.77 16.16 -1.12
C ARG A 44 -9.87 15.85 0.07
N GLN A 45 -9.05 14.82 -0.07
CA GLN A 45 -8.16 14.36 1.00
C GLN A 45 -6.79 14.07 0.41
N HIS A 46 -5.73 14.60 1.04
CA HIS A 46 -4.36 14.22 0.73
C HIS A 46 -4.14 12.77 1.15
N LYS A 47 -3.83 11.90 0.20
CA LYS A 47 -3.62 10.46 0.44
C LYS A 47 -2.16 10.10 0.28
N ILE A 48 -1.73 9.13 1.10
CA ILE A 48 -0.46 8.44 0.96
C ILE A 48 -0.71 6.94 0.88
N LEU A 49 0.21 6.22 0.25
CA LEU A 49 0.26 4.76 0.29
C LEU A 49 1.55 4.33 0.97
N VAL A 50 1.42 3.51 2.01
CA VAL A 50 2.55 2.82 2.62
C VAL A 50 2.50 1.37 2.18
N GLN A 51 3.64 0.85 1.73
CA GLN A 51 3.77 -0.53 1.25
C GLN A 51 4.85 -1.26 2.01
N TRP A 52 4.52 -2.48 2.39
CA TRP A 52 5.40 -3.40 3.07
C TRP A 52 5.68 -4.62 2.19
N GLU A 53 6.88 -5.14 2.34
CA GLU A 53 7.28 -6.45 1.86
C GLU A 53 7.25 -7.43 3.04
N ILE A 54 6.54 -8.54 2.88
CA ILE A 54 6.48 -9.60 3.87
C ILE A 54 7.80 -10.38 3.84
N ASP A 55 8.44 -10.58 5.00
CA ASP A 55 9.56 -11.52 5.12
C ASP A 55 8.97 -12.94 5.13
N PRO A 56 9.36 -13.82 4.19
CA PRO A 56 8.90 -15.20 4.20
C PRO A 56 9.48 -16.01 5.38
N GLU A 57 10.46 -15.48 6.12
CA GLU A 57 11.15 -16.13 7.24
C GLU A 57 11.78 -17.49 6.88
N GLY A 58 12.01 -17.73 5.58
CA GLY A 58 12.52 -18.98 5.05
C GLY A 58 11.45 -20.02 4.72
N ASP A 59 10.17 -19.72 4.91
CA ASP A 59 9.04 -20.54 4.50
C ASP A 59 8.69 -20.30 3.01
N PRO A 60 8.88 -21.29 2.12
CA PRO A 60 8.52 -21.15 0.71
C PRO A 60 7.02 -20.95 0.46
N GLU A 61 6.14 -21.35 1.39
CA GLU A 61 4.69 -21.14 1.25
C GLU A 61 4.29 -19.67 1.42
N MET A 62 5.16 -18.89 2.09
CA MET A 62 5.07 -17.44 2.26
C MET A 62 5.65 -16.65 1.08
N LEU A 63 5.98 -17.32 -0.02
CA LEU A 63 6.29 -16.69 -1.29
C LEU A 63 5.07 -16.73 -2.24
N MET A 64 5.07 -15.80 -3.20
CA MET A 64 4.18 -15.85 -4.35
C MET A 64 4.57 -17.03 -5.27
N PRO A 65 3.67 -17.50 -6.16
CA PRO A 65 3.99 -18.59 -7.09
C PRO A 65 5.21 -18.34 -7.98
N ASP A 66 5.58 -17.08 -8.21
CA ASP A 66 6.77 -16.67 -8.97
C ASP A 66 8.04 -16.51 -8.10
N GLY A 67 7.98 -16.91 -6.83
CA GLY A 67 9.10 -16.87 -5.88
C GLY A 67 9.36 -15.50 -5.25
N ARG A 68 8.58 -14.46 -5.58
CA ARG A 68 8.74 -13.13 -4.96
C ARG A 68 8.04 -13.05 -3.60
N PRO A 69 8.50 -12.19 -2.68
CA PRO A 69 7.77 -11.94 -1.44
C PRO A 69 6.44 -11.23 -1.70
N TYR A 70 5.46 -11.44 -0.82
CA TYR A 70 4.21 -10.69 -0.88
C TYR A 70 4.45 -9.20 -0.61
N LEU A 71 3.83 -8.36 -1.43
CA LEU A 71 3.72 -6.93 -1.20
C LEU A 71 2.30 -6.59 -0.76
N ILE A 72 2.17 -5.92 0.38
CA ILE A 72 0.88 -5.42 0.87
C ILE A 72 0.97 -3.94 1.16
N SER A 73 -0.12 -3.21 0.90
CA SER A 73 -0.14 -1.76 1.07
C SER A 73 -1.42 -1.31 1.75
N ARG A 74 -1.33 -0.21 2.49
CA ARG A 74 -2.48 0.50 3.06
C ARG A 74 -2.44 1.95 2.62
N ARG A 75 -3.60 2.46 2.24
CA ARG A 75 -3.78 3.89 1.95
C ARG A 75 -4.20 4.60 3.22
N TYR A 76 -3.63 5.78 3.45
CA TYR A 76 -3.95 6.64 4.58
C TYR A 76 -4.32 8.03 4.08
N THR A 77 -5.09 8.75 4.88
CA THR A 77 -5.09 10.23 4.82
C THR A 77 -3.80 10.73 5.45
N ALA A 78 -3.11 11.66 4.79
CA ALA A 78 -1.88 12.29 5.26
C ALA A 78 -2.17 13.23 6.45
N SER A 79 -2.35 12.64 7.65
CA SER A 79 -2.66 13.37 8.86
C SER A 79 -2.16 12.62 10.09
N LEU A 80 -1.60 13.34 11.05
CA LEU A 80 -1.24 12.84 12.37
C LEU A 80 -2.21 13.29 13.47
N HIS A 81 -3.43 13.70 13.08
CA HIS A 81 -4.49 13.97 14.05
C HIS A 81 -4.75 12.74 14.93
N SER A 82 -5.16 12.95 16.19
CA SER A 82 -5.32 11.88 17.19
C SER A 82 -6.29 10.77 16.77
N LYS A 83 -7.25 11.09 15.90
CA LYS A 83 -8.22 10.14 15.32
C LYS A 83 -7.77 9.51 13.99
N SER A 84 -6.62 9.89 13.43
CA SER A 84 -6.21 9.35 12.14
C SER A 84 -5.67 7.92 12.29
N GLN A 85 -6.04 7.04 11.36
CA GLN A 85 -5.50 5.68 11.31
C GLN A 85 -3.96 5.67 11.17
N LEU A 86 -3.41 6.64 10.43
CA LEU A 86 -1.95 6.78 10.27
C LEU A 86 -1.28 7.04 11.62
N ALA A 87 -1.81 7.96 12.43
CA ALA A 87 -1.28 8.23 13.76
C ALA A 87 -1.37 6.97 14.65
N THR A 88 -2.51 6.29 14.67
CA THR A 88 -2.72 5.07 15.45
C THR A 88 -1.73 3.97 15.09
N ASP A 89 -1.59 3.66 13.79
CA ASP A 89 -0.66 2.63 13.32
C ASP A 89 0.79 2.98 13.63
N LEU A 90 1.19 4.25 13.42
CA LEU A 90 2.55 4.70 13.71
C LEU A 90 2.88 4.65 15.21
N LYS A 91 1.95 5.02 16.10
CA LYS A 91 2.16 4.91 17.57
C LYS A 91 2.37 3.47 17.98
N SER A 92 1.52 2.56 17.50
CA SER A 92 1.59 1.13 17.80
C SER A 92 2.89 0.52 17.29
N TRP A 93 3.27 0.84 16.04
CA TRP A 93 4.51 0.37 15.44
C TRP A 93 5.75 0.89 16.19
N ARG A 94 5.79 2.18 16.53
CA ARG A 94 6.91 2.78 17.26
C ARG A 94 6.98 2.36 18.72
N GLY A 95 5.87 1.89 19.29
CA GLY A 95 5.75 1.52 20.70
C GLY A 95 5.74 2.72 21.65
N ARG A 96 5.49 3.93 21.14
CA ARG A 96 5.39 5.18 21.93
C ARG A 96 4.53 6.23 21.22
N ASP A 97 3.99 7.17 21.98
CA ASP A 97 3.29 8.33 21.41
C ASP A 97 4.27 9.30 20.72
N PHE A 98 3.72 10.15 19.85
CA PHE A 98 4.41 11.30 19.28
C PHE A 98 4.66 12.36 20.35
N THR A 99 5.88 12.89 20.39
CA THR A 99 6.17 14.12 21.14
C THR A 99 5.50 15.32 20.46
N PRO A 100 5.33 16.46 21.15
CA PRO A 100 4.78 17.67 20.53
C PRO A 100 5.50 18.06 19.24
N GLU A 101 6.84 18.00 19.24
CA GLU A 101 7.68 18.35 18.09
C GLU A 101 7.46 17.39 16.92
N GLU A 102 7.28 16.09 17.21
CA GLU A 102 6.98 15.11 16.17
C GLU A 102 5.56 15.28 15.60
N ARG A 103 4.59 15.76 16.39
CA ARG A 103 3.24 16.04 15.86
C ARG A 103 3.25 17.18 14.85
N ASP A 104 4.14 18.14 15.04
CA ASP A 104 4.28 19.30 14.16
C ASP A 104 5.05 18.96 12.88
N ASN A 105 6.08 18.11 12.96
CA ASN A 105 6.94 17.82 11.81
C ASN A 105 7.53 16.40 11.82
N PHE A 106 6.68 15.38 11.73
CA PHE A 106 7.16 14.01 11.54
C PHE A 106 7.45 13.73 10.06
N ASP A 107 8.72 13.47 9.73
CA ASP A 107 9.09 12.94 8.42
C ASP A 107 8.74 11.46 8.31
N LEU A 108 7.78 11.11 7.45
CA LEU A 108 7.37 9.73 7.18
C LEU A 108 8.52 8.88 6.63
N ARG A 109 9.53 9.47 5.99
CA ARG A 109 10.74 8.74 5.53
C ARG A 109 11.46 8.04 6.68
N ASN A 110 11.25 8.44 7.93
CA ASN A 110 11.83 7.79 9.11
C ASN A 110 11.35 6.34 9.33
N ILE A 111 10.19 5.95 8.78
CA ILE A 111 9.71 4.56 8.84
C ILE A 111 10.11 3.73 7.61
N LEU A 112 10.75 4.34 6.61
CA LEU A 112 11.21 3.66 5.42
C LEU A 112 12.36 2.70 5.79
N GLY A 113 12.30 1.47 5.28
CA GLY A 113 13.21 0.38 5.62
C GLY A 113 13.07 -0.15 7.05
N LYS A 114 12.07 0.32 7.82
CA LYS A 114 11.86 -0.18 9.19
C LYS A 114 11.04 -1.48 9.18
N PRO A 115 11.38 -2.43 10.04
CA PRO A 115 10.61 -3.67 10.23
C PRO A 115 9.40 -3.45 11.15
N CYS A 116 8.33 -4.20 10.91
CA CYS A 116 7.13 -4.29 11.75
C CYS A 116 6.64 -5.73 11.87
N LEU A 117 5.62 -5.93 12.70
CA LEU A 117 4.74 -7.09 12.67
C LEU A 117 3.37 -6.63 12.14
N LEU A 118 2.92 -7.22 11.04
CA LEU A 118 1.62 -6.96 10.43
C LEU A 118 0.64 -8.07 10.82
N SER A 119 -0.58 -7.70 11.16
CA SER A 119 -1.72 -8.62 11.21
C SER A 119 -2.53 -8.49 9.94
N ILE A 120 -2.68 -9.60 9.21
CA ILE A 120 -3.39 -9.67 7.94
C ILE A 120 -4.71 -10.41 8.15
N ALA A 121 -5.82 -9.76 7.76
CA ALA A 121 -7.15 -10.34 7.77
C ALA A 121 -7.68 -10.45 6.34
N HIS A 122 -8.40 -11.54 6.06
CA HIS A 122 -9.08 -11.73 4.78
C HIS A 122 -10.48 -11.14 4.84
N GLN A 123 -10.85 -10.41 3.78
CA GLN A 123 -12.19 -9.88 3.59
C GLN A 123 -12.68 -10.31 2.21
N GLU A 124 -13.84 -10.96 2.15
CA GLU A 124 -14.47 -11.31 0.89
C GLU A 124 -15.14 -10.08 0.26
N SER A 125 -15.12 -10.01 -1.07
CA SER A 125 -15.92 -9.07 -1.84
C SER A 125 -17.41 -9.31 -1.59
N SER A 126 -18.24 -8.29 -1.85
CA SER A 126 -19.70 -8.40 -1.69
C SER A 126 -20.35 -9.50 -2.54
N ASP A 127 -19.70 -9.92 -3.63
CA ASP A 127 -20.12 -11.03 -4.49
C ASP A 127 -19.50 -12.39 -4.10
N GLY A 128 -18.65 -12.44 -3.06
CA GLY A 128 -17.99 -13.65 -2.55
C GLY A 128 -16.91 -14.23 -3.49
N LYS A 129 -16.59 -13.57 -4.61
CA LYS A 129 -15.68 -14.12 -5.62
C LYS A 129 -14.21 -13.81 -5.37
N THR A 130 -13.93 -12.72 -4.66
CA THR A 130 -12.58 -12.24 -4.44
C THR A 130 -12.29 -12.11 -2.96
N THR A 131 -11.25 -12.79 -2.49
CA THR A 131 -10.72 -12.59 -1.14
C THR A 131 -9.60 -11.56 -1.18
N TYR A 132 -9.78 -10.46 -0.43
CA TYR A 132 -8.75 -9.43 -0.25
C TYR A 132 -7.99 -9.64 1.05
N ALA A 133 -6.67 -9.48 1.01
CA ALA A 133 -5.86 -9.39 2.22
C ALA A 133 -5.71 -7.93 2.64
N ASN A 134 -6.15 -7.62 3.86
CA ASN A 134 -6.09 -6.29 4.45
C ASN A 134 -5.21 -6.30 5.70
N ILE A 135 -4.50 -5.20 5.92
CA ILE A 135 -3.76 -4.98 7.17
C ILE A 135 -4.77 -4.56 8.24
N SER A 136 -4.99 -5.42 9.23
CA SER A 136 -5.88 -5.14 10.36
C SER A 136 -5.16 -4.41 11.50
N ALA A 137 -3.87 -4.70 11.71
CA ALA A 137 -3.05 -4.05 12.72
C ALA A 137 -1.57 -4.01 12.33
N ILE A 138 -0.84 -3.05 12.90
CA ILE A 138 0.61 -2.90 12.78
C ILE A 138 1.18 -2.75 14.19
N SER A 139 2.26 -3.47 14.48
CA SER A 139 3.00 -3.34 15.75
C SER A 139 4.51 -3.44 15.52
N ASN A 140 5.28 -3.20 16.58
CA ASN A 140 6.73 -3.38 16.53
C ASN A 140 7.10 -4.85 16.28
N LYS A 141 8.23 -5.09 15.63
CA LYS A 141 8.75 -6.43 15.41
C LYS A 141 8.94 -7.19 16.74
N MET A 142 8.91 -8.51 16.70
CA MET A 142 9.26 -9.32 17.87
C MET A 142 10.72 -9.09 18.30
N LYS A 143 11.01 -9.14 19.61
CA LYS A 143 12.35 -8.84 20.16
C LYS A 143 13.44 -9.75 19.59
N SER A 144 13.13 -11.04 19.40
CA SER A 144 14.05 -12.06 18.88
C SER A 144 14.15 -12.10 17.35
N TYR A 145 13.29 -11.35 16.65
CA TYR A 145 13.30 -11.35 15.18
C TYR A 145 14.43 -10.45 14.65
N THR A 146 15.21 -11.01 13.73
CA THR A 146 16.29 -10.34 13.00
C THR A 146 15.81 -10.06 11.57
N PRO A 147 15.51 -8.80 11.22
CA PRO A 147 15.03 -8.44 9.90
C PRO A 147 16.05 -8.78 8.80
N LYS A 148 15.55 -9.32 7.69
CA LYS A 148 16.33 -9.43 6.46
C LYS A 148 16.26 -8.14 5.64
N HIS A 149 17.23 -7.96 4.75
CA HIS A 149 17.14 -6.91 3.74
C HIS A 149 15.99 -7.24 2.78
N PRO A 150 15.13 -6.27 2.41
CA PRO A 150 14.04 -6.53 1.47
C PRO A 150 14.56 -6.84 0.06
N ASP A 151 13.83 -7.66 -0.68
CA ASP A 151 14.13 -8.02 -2.07
C ASP A 151 13.81 -6.86 -3.02
N ASN A 152 12.80 -6.05 -2.68
CA ASN A 152 12.40 -4.89 -3.46
C ASN A 152 13.14 -3.61 -3.03
N ALA A 153 13.34 -2.70 -4.00
CA ALA A 153 13.92 -1.39 -3.74
C ALA A 153 13.11 -0.59 -2.71
N VAL A 154 13.84 0.02 -1.78
CA VAL A 154 13.31 0.83 -0.69
C VAL A 154 13.38 2.30 -1.08
N PHE A 155 12.24 2.97 -1.26
CA PHE A 155 12.20 4.38 -1.68
C PHE A 155 10.92 5.09 -1.25
N ALA A 156 10.97 6.42 -1.17
CA ALA A 156 9.79 7.28 -1.05
C ALA A 156 9.59 8.05 -2.36
N PHE A 157 8.33 8.35 -2.68
CA PHE A 157 7.96 9.28 -3.74
C PHE A 157 7.15 10.40 -3.11
N ASP A 158 7.65 11.63 -3.24
CA ASP A 158 7.07 12.85 -2.67
C ASP A 158 6.71 13.80 -3.82
N LEU A 159 5.46 14.29 -3.87
CA LEU A 159 5.03 15.18 -4.95
C LEU A 159 5.63 16.58 -4.83
N SER A 160 6.10 16.99 -3.64
CA SER A 160 6.75 18.27 -3.41
C SER A 160 8.21 18.31 -3.88
N ASP A 161 8.87 17.15 -3.95
CA ASP A 161 10.23 16.96 -4.46
C ASP A 161 10.33 15.63 -5.24
N PRO A 162 9.76 15.56 -6.46
CA PRO A 162 9.55 14.30 -7.16
C PRO A 162 10.84 13.74 -7.76
N ASP A 163 11.22 12.55 -7.28
CA ASP A 163 12.16 11.68 -7.99
C ASP A 163 11.42 10.90 -9.09
N TRP A 164 11.53 11.38 -10.32
CA TRP A 164 10.89 10.77 -11.48
C TRP A 164 11.46 9.39 -11.86
N ALA A 165 12.67 9.04 -11.40
CA ALA A 165 13.17 7.68 -11.56
C ALA A 165 12.37 6.71 -10.67
N ASN A 166 12.10 7.10 -9.42
CA ASN A 166 11.23 6.33 -8.52
C ASN A 166 9.78 6.28 -9.03
N TYR A 167 9.26 7.37 -9.59
CA TYR A 167 7.95 7.38 -10.25
C TYR A 167 7.85 6.35 -11.38
N GLY A 168 8.92 6.17 -12.16
CA GLY A 168 9.01 5.16 -13.22
C GLY A 168 8.90 3.72 -12.73
N LEU A 169 9.26 3.47 -11.46
CA LEU A 169 9.16 2.15 -10.80
C LEU A 169 7.73 1.82 -10.33
N LEU A 170 6.83 2.81 -10.25
CA LEU A 170 5.45 2.60 -9.85
C LEU A 170 4.65 1.88 -10.95
N ASN A 171 3.67 1.07 -10.53
CA ASN A 171 2.75 0.45 -11.48
C ASN A 171 1.83 1.50 -12.12
N GLU A 172 1.17 1.11 -13.21
CA GLU A 172 0.30 2.00 -13.98
C GLU A 172 -0.83 2.59 -13.14
N LYS A 173 -1.52 1.75 -12.34
CA LYS A 173 -2.64 2.19 -11.48
C LYS A 173 -2.23 3.26 -10.47
N LEU A 174 -1.04 3.15 -9.85
CA LEU A 174 -0.53 4.15 -8.92
C LEU A 174 -0.19 5.44 -9.65
N ARG A 175 0.43 5.37 -10.83
CA ARG A 175 0.72 6.55 -11.64
C ARG A 175 -0.54 7.27 -12.10
N GLU A 176 -1.55 6.53 -12.56
CA GLU A 176 -2.86 7.06 -12.91
C GLU A 176 -3.54 7.72 -11.71
N GLN A 177 -3.44 7.11 -10.52
CA GLN A 177 -3.99 7.68 -9.30
C GLN A 177 -3.29 8.99 -8.93
N ILE A 178 -1.95 9.01 -8.93
CA ILE A 178 -1.15 10.21 -8.68
C ILE A 178 -1.49 11.31 -9.69
N ALA A 179 -1.64 10.96 -10.98
CA ALA A 179 -1.93 11.92 -12.05
C ALA A 179 -3.29 12.63 -11.93
N LYS A 180 -4.19 12.15 -11.08
CA LYS A 180 -5.47 12.81 -10.77
C LYS A 180 -5.34 13.95 -9.74
N SER A 181 -4.21 14.04 -9.06
CA SER A 181 -3.98 15.05 -8.02
C SER A 181 -3.59 16.41 -8.62
N PRO A 182 -4.02 17.54 -8.03
CA PRO A 182 -3.55 18.87 -8.42
C PRO A 182 -2.04 19.02 -8.21
N GLU A 183 -1.47 18.42 -7.16
CA GLU A 183 -0.05 18.47 -6.84
C GLU A 183 0.79 17.84 -7.96
N TYR A 184 0.31 16.76 -8.58
CA TYR A 184 0.98 16.20 -9.76
C TYR A 184 0.95 17.17 -10.95
N ALA A 185 -0.17 17.83 -11.20
CA ALA A 185 -0.26 18.82 -12.28
C ALA A 185 0.71 20.00 -12.06
N GLU A 186 0.85 20.45 -10.82
CA GLU A 186 1.83 21.46 -10.40
C GLU A 186 3.27 20.97 -10.51
N ALA A 187 3.56 19.73 -10.10
CA ALA A 187 4.89 19.14 -10.17
C ALA A 187 5.39 18.95 -11.62
N VAL A 188 4.47 18.66 -12.53
CA VAL A 188 4.75 18.52 -13.96
C VAL A 188 5.03 19.90 -14.58
N ASN A 189 4.26 20.96 -14.28
CA ASN A 189 4.44 22.34 -14.79
C ASN A 189 5.00 22.42 -16.24
N GLY A 190 4.36 21.72 -17.18
CA GLY A 190 4.77 21.66 -18.60
C GLY A 190 5.90 20.68 -18.96
N ARG A 191 6.49 19.98 -17.99
CA ARG A 191 7.45 18.88 -18.19
C ARG A 191 6.73 17.55 -18.16
N GLN A 192 6.75 16.81 -19.27
CA GLN A 192 6.23 15.45 -19.28
C GLN A 192 7.17 14.53 -18.48
N PRO A 193 6.69 13.79 -17.47
CA PRO A 193 7.50 12.80 -16.78
C PRO A 193 8.03 11.75 -17.77
N PRO A 194 9.23 11.18 -17.53
CA PRO A 194 9.77 10.18 -18.41
C PRO A 194 8.75 9.06 -18.60
N ALA A 195 8.57 8.64 -19.86
CA ALA A 195 7.78 7.46 -20.14
C ALA A 195 8.34 6.29 -19.32
N PRO A 196 7.48 5.43 -18.76
CA PRO A 196 7.93 4.23 -18.05
C PRO A 196 8.89 3.45 -18.95
N PRO A 197 9.95 2.83 -18.40
CA PRO A 197 10.78 1.95 -19.21
C PRO A 197 9.88 0.90 -19.85
N GLN A 198 9.83 0.91 -21.19
CA GLN A 198 9.12 -0.10 -21.96
C GLN A 198 9.76 -1.44 -21.61
N LYS A 199 9.02 -2.31 -20.93
CA LYS A 199 9.44 -3.71 -20.76
C LYS A 199 9.70 -4.25 -22.16
N GLN A 200 10.96 -4.43 -22.54
CA GLN A 200 11.30 -5.18 -23.73
C GLN A 200 10.63 -6.54 -23.56
N ALA A 201 9.67 -6.83 -24.43
CA ALA A 201 8.97 -8.10 -24.49
C ALA A 201 9.96 -9.17 -24.92
N GLN A 202 10.75 -9.67 -23.97
CA GLN A 202 11.30 -11.00 -24.04
C GLN A 202 10.20 -11.94 -23.54
N ALA A 203 9.82 -12.87 -24.40
CA ALA A 203 8.81 -13.87 -24.18
C ALA A 203 9.04 -14.60 -22.85
N ALA A 204 8.32 -14.18 -21.82
CA ALA A 204 8.02 -14.95 -20.63
C ALA A 204 6.51 -14.89 -20.49
N GLU A 205 5.89 -16.01 -20.81
CA GLU A 205 4.46 -16.26 -20.83
C GLU A 205 3.82 -15.85 -19.49
N GLY A 206 2.65 -15.19 -19.55
CA GLY A 206 1.73 -15.04 -18.42
C GLY A 206 2.18 -14.11 -17.29
N ARG A 207 2.08 -12.78 -17.47
CA ARG A 207 2.13 -11.82 -16.36
C ARG A 207 0.70 -11.45 -15.94
N PRO A 208 0.12 -12.07 -14.88
CA PRO A 208 -1.06 -11.50 -14.24
C PRO A 208 -0.64 -10.23 -13.49
N GLU A 209 -1.20 -9.09 -13.86
CA GLU A 209 -1.12 -7.90 -13.03
C GLU A 209 -1.90 -8.16 -11.73
N HIS A 210 -1.19 -8.29 -10.62
CA HIS A 210 -1.82 -8.47 -9.33
C HIS A 210 -2.59 -7.21 -8.92
N PRO A 211 -3.91 -7.30 -8.66
CA PRO A 211 -4.62 -6.22 -7.97
C PRO A 211 -3.98 -6.03 -6.60
N GLN A 212 -3.25 -4.94 -6.40
CA GLN A 212 -2.93 -4.47 -5.06
C GLN A 212 -4.26 -4.25 -4.33
N GLY A 213 -4.47 -4.98 -3.25
CA GLY A 213 -5.69 -4.92 -2.44
C GLY A 213 -6.03 -3.48 -2.13
N ASN A 214 -7.13 -3.00 -2.68
CA ASN A 214 -7.81 -1.85 -2.11
C ASN A 214 -8.36 -2.33 -0.77
N ALA A 215 -7.81 -1.82 0.33
CA ALA A 215 -8.60 -1.70 1.53
C ALA A 215 -9.92 -1.05 1.11
N ALA A 216 -11.02 -1.79 1.30
CA ALA A 216 -12.34 -1.18 1.31
C ALA A 216 -12.27 0.06 2.23
N PRO A 217 -13.06 1.12 1.98
CA PRO A 217 -13.18 2.20 2.94
C PRO A 217 -13.41 1.56 4.30
N ALA A 218 -12.54 1.83 5.28
CA ALA A 218 -12.83 1.46 6.64
C ALA A 218 -14.14 2.17 6.96
N GLU A 219 -15.22 1.41 7.04
CA GLU A 219 -16.41 1.85 7.74
C GLU A 219 -15.93 2.11 9.16
N ASP A 220 -15.82 3.38 9.52
CA ASP A 220 -15.70 3.81 10.89
C ASP A 220 -16.96 3.28 11.60
N ILE A 221 -16.85 2.09 12.18
CA ILE A 221 -17.79 1.58 13.19
C ILE A 221 -17.50 2.38 14.47
N GLU A 222 -17.81 3.68 14.44
CA GLU A 222 -18.22 4.43 15.63
C GLU A 222 -19.74 4.23 15.71
N ASP A 223 -20.20 3.22 16.46
CA ASP A 223 -21.43 3.30 17.27
C ASP A 223 -21.69 1.99 18.05
N ASP A 224 -21.63 2.15 19.38
CA ASP A 224 -22.37 1.44 20.42
C ASP A 224 -22.56 -0.10 20.37
N ILE A 225 -21.79 -0.81 21.22
CA ILE A 225 -22.40 -1.90 22.00
C ILE A 225 -21.84 -1.87 23.43
N PRO A 226 -22.66 -1.64 24.47
CA PRO A 226 -22.21 -1.57 25.86
C PRO A 226 -21.86 -2.96 26.40
N PHE A 227 -20.75 -3.05 27.14
CA PHE A 227 -20.48 -4.19 28.01
C PHE A 227 -21.54 -4.23 29.11
N ASN A 228 -22.18 -5.39 29.27
CA ASN A 228 -22.78 -5.81 30.53
C ASN A 228 -22.06 -7.05 31.04
#